data_AF-A0A0N5AIG3-F1
#
_entry.id   AF-A0A0N5AIG3-F1
#
_cell.length_a   1.000
_cell.length_b   1.000
_cell.length_c   1.000
_cell.angle_alpha   90.00
_cell.angle_beta   90.00
_cell.angle_gamma   90.00
#
_symmetry.space_group_name_H-M   'P 1'
#
loop_
_entity.id
_entity.type
_entity.pdbx_description
1 polymer ?
#
loop_
_entity_poly.entity_id
_entity_poly.type
_entity_poly.pdbx_seq_one_letter_code
_entity_poly.pdbx_strand_id
1 'polypeptide(L)'
;MLNAAWGVRTLATSSRMCASDLIQDLFVRNVRLLGEQVKSGKLFQTKEVTGLVENELNRIAKKFHMDNYQSTRSLPIAFDEPQVDSAVQKILAGKNLDEMIANVKKDISKCEEKRRVKAEEDKRFAVLNEFDTYRMGSFTSNAKKEQ
;
A
#
# COMPACT_ATOMS: atom_id res chain seq x y z
N MET A 1 24.45 77.15 51.20
CA MET A 1 24.45 75.67 51.03
C MET A 1 25.01 75.36 49.66
N LEU A 2 26.20 74.76 49.61
CA LEU A 2 26.90 74.32 48.41
C LEU A 2 26.34 72.96 48.00
N ASN A 3 25.73 72.84 46.81
CA ASN A 3 25.51 71.53 46.19
C ASN A 3 26.43 71.42 44.99
N ALA A 4 27.40 70.52 45.15
CA ALA A 4 28.48 70.25 44.23
C ALA A 4 27.97 69.80 42.87
N ALA A 5 28.54 70.42 41.84
CA ALA A 5 28.47 69.98 40.46
C ALA A 5 29.02 68.55 40.33
N TRP A 6 28.13 67.59 40.11
CA TRP A 6 28.52 66.29 39.56
C TRP A 6 28.40 66.39 38.05
N GLY A 7 29.49 66.85 37.44
CA GLY A 7 29.66 66.85 36.00
C GLY A 7 29.48 65.43 35.47
N VAL A 8 28.45 65.24 34.64
CA VAL A 8 28.40 64.11 33.73
C VAL A 8 29.64 64.23 32.86
N ARG A 9 30.60 63.32 33.09
CA ARG A 9 31.77 63.17 32.24
C ARG A 9 31.28 62.76 30.86
N THR A 10 31.04 63.75 29.99
CA THR A 10 31.00 63.53 28.55
C THR A 10 32.37 62.99 28.16
N LEU A 11 32.48 61.67 28.03
CA LEU A 11 33.67 61.07 27.44
C LEU A 11 33.73 61.60 26.00
N ALA A 12 34.61 62.56 25.79
CA ALA A 12 34.96 63.07 24.48
C ALA A 12 35.60 61.94 23.67
N THR A 13 34.80 61.25 22.87
CA THR A 13 35.27 60.41 21.76
C THR A 13 35.63 61.23 20.52
N SER A 14 35.76 62.55 20.64
CA SER A 14 36.06 63.46 19.52
C SER A 14 37.53 63.50 19.09
N SER A 15 38.46 62.75 19.72
CA SER A 15 39.89 62.78 19.36
C SER A 15 40.37 61.68 18.40
N ARG A 16 39.48 60.84 17.86
CA ARG A 16 39.82 59.89 16.76
C ARG A 16 38.92 60.03 15.52
N MET A 17 38.29 61.19 15.31
CA MET A 17 37.46 61.44 14.14
C MET A 17 38.23 62.02 12.93
N CYS A 18 39.55 62.22 13.01
CA CYS A 18 40.30 62.92 11.95
C CYS A 18 41.09 62.04 10.99
N ALA A 19 41.19 60.72 11.22
CA ALA A 19 41.70 59.78 10.23
C ALA A 19 41.27 58.37 10.65
N SER A 20 40.14 57.89 10.13
CA SER A 20 39.91 56.44 10.14
C SER A 20 41.08 55.79 9.40
N ASP A 21 41.81 54.90 10.08
CA ASP A 21 42.86 54.12 9.46
C ASP A 21 42.29 53.48 8.18
N LEU A 22 42.98 53.64 7.04
CA LEU A 22 42.45 53.24 5.72
C LEU A 22 42.01 51.77 5.73
N ILE A 23 42.74 50.94 6.50
CA ILE A 23 42.45 49.52 6.69
C ILE A 23 41.13 49.32 7.42
N GLN A 24 40.83 50.12 8.45
CA GLN A 24 39.59 50.02 9.21
C GLN A 24 38.39 50.46 8.37
N ASP A 25 38.54 51.53 7.57
CA ASP A 25 37.47 51.97 6.67
C ASP A 25 37.22 50.95 5.55
N LEU A 26 38.28 50.41 4.92
CA LEU A 26 38.16 49.33 3.94
C LEU A 26 37.52 48.07 4.54
N PHE A 27 37.87 47.70 5.77
CA PHE A 27 37.28 46.57 6.46
C PHE A 27 35.78 46.78 6.70
N VAL A 28 35.38 47.93 7.26
CA VAL A 28 33.96 48.23 7.51
C VAL A 28 33.16 48.28 6.21
N ARG A 29 33.73 48.83 5.12
CA ARG A 29 33.11 48.79 3.79
C ARG A 29 32.95 47.37 3.28
N ASN A 30 33.97 46.52 3.39
CA ASN A 30 33.88 45.11 2.97
C ASN A 30 32.82 44.35 3.76
N VAL A 31 32.73 44.55 5.08
CA VAL A 31 31.69 43.94 5.91
C VAL A 31 30.29 44.39 5.48
N ARG A 32 30.10 45.68 5.16
CA ARG A 32 28.82 46.19 4.66
C ARG A 32 28.46 45.60 3.30
N LEU A 33 29.40 45.57 2.36
CA LEU A 33 29.22 44.99 1.03
C LEU A 33 28.86 43.50 1.11
N LEU A 34 29.58 42.74 1.95
CA LEU A 34 29.25 41.33 2.20
C LEU A 34 27.87 41.20 2.85
N GLY A 35 27.53 42.05 3.82
CA GLY A 35 26.21 42.08 4.45
C GLY A 35 25.07 42.34 3.47
N GLU A 36 25.27 43.23 2.49
CA GLU A 36 24.32 43.48 1.40
C GLU A 36 24.22 42.30 0.44
N GLN A 37 25.33 41.64 0.13
CA GLN A 37 25.36 40.43 -0.69
C GLN A 37 24.66 39.24 0.01
N VAL A 38 24.77 39.13 1.34
CA VAL A 38 24.03 38.15 2.15
C VAL A 38 22.53 38.44 2.10
N LYS A 39 22.13 39.70 2.38
CA LYS A 39 20.70 40.10 2.38
C LYS A 39 20.03 39.94 1.01
N SER A 40 20.79 40.21 -0.05
CA SER A 40 20.30 40.05 -1.42
C SER A 40 20.33 38.60 -1.93
N GLY A 41 20.85 37.65 -1.14
CA GLY A 41 20.95 36.24 -1.52
C GLY A 41 21.91 35.99 -2.68
N LYS A 42 22.83 36.94 -2.96
CA LYS A 42 23.73 36.90 -4.13
C LYS A 42 25.10 36.31 -3.82
N LEU A 43 25.35 35.87 -2.58
CA LEU A 43 26.65 35.39 -2.12
C LEU A 43 27.29 34.28 -2.98
N PHE A 44 26.46 33.48 -3.66
CA PHE A 44 26.88 32.32 -4.45
C PHE A 44 26.44 32.39 -5.93
N GLN A 45 26.08 33.57 -6.44
CA GLN A 45 25.59 33.74 -7.82
C GLN A 45 26.71 33.83 -8.88
N THR A 46 27.91 33.32 -8.59
CA THR A 46 28.90 33.10 -9.64
C THR A 46 28.46 31.88 -10.45
N LYS A 47 28.47 32.02 -11.79
CA LYS A 47 27.99 30.97 -12.72
C LYS A 47 28.67 29.60 -12.50
N GLU A 48 29.90 29.63 -12.03
CA GLU A 48 30.69 28.45 -11.69
C GLU A 48 30.13 27.71 -10.47
N VAL A 49 29.75 28.44 -9.41
CA VAL A 49 29.21 27.85 -8.18
C VAL A 49 27.81 27.31 -8.40
N THR A 50 26.97 28.00 -9.18
CA THR A 50 25.63 27.49 -9.52
C THR A 50 25.69 26.20 -10.33
N GLY A 51 26.61 26.11 -11.31
CA GLY A 51 26.80 24.89 -12.08
C GLY A 51 27.31 23.71 -11.25
N LEU A 52 28.25 23.95 -10.31
CA LEU A 52 28.72 22.92 -9.38
C LEU A 52 27.60 22.43 -8.45
N VAL A 53 26.78 23.34 -7.93
CA VAL A 53 25.64 22.99 -7.07
C VAL A 53 24.61 22.16 -7.84
N GLU A 54 24.26 22.55 -9.07
CA GLU A 54 23.34 21.77 -9.91
C GLU A 54 23.87 20.37 -10.20
N ASN A 55 25.17 20.24 -10.49
CA ASN A 55 25.80 18.95 -10.73
C ASN A 55 25.77 18.03 -9.49
N GLU A 56 26.06 18.57 -8.30
CA GLU A 56 25.96 17.80 -7.06
C GLU A 56 24.52 17.44 -6.70
N LEU A 57 23.56 18.35 -6.91
CA LEU A 57 22.13 18.06 -6.71
C LEU A 57 21.64 16.95 -7.65
N ASN A 58 22.08 16.95 -8.91
CA ASN A 58 21.77 15.90 -9.87
C ASN A 58 22.42 14.57 -9.51
N ARG A 59 23.64 14.59 -8.95
CA ARG A 59 24.30 13.37 -8.45
C ARG A 59 23.55 12.75 -7.27
N ILE A 60 23.06 13.58 -6.37
CA ILE A 60 22.21 13.16 -5.25
C ILE A 60 20.89 12.59 -5.76
N ALA A 61 20.21 13.28 -6.69
CA ALA A 61 18.97 12.79 -7.29
C ALA A 61 19.13 11.40 -7.91
N LYS A 62 20.22 11.19 -8.70
CA LYS A 62 20.55 9.88 -9.28
C LYS A 62 20.77 8.80 -8.21
N LYS A 63 21.40 9.12 -7.08
CA LYS A 63 21.60 8.16 -5.98
C LYS A 63 20.27 7.67 -5.38
N PHE A 64 19.25 8.52 -5.39
CA PHE A 64 17.91 8.19 -4.89
C PHE A 64 16.96 7.72 -5.99
N HIS A 65 17.47 7.37 -7.17
CA HIS A 65 16.68 6.96 -8.33
C HIS A 65 15.60 7.99 -8.72
N MET A 66 15.87 9.27 -8.51
CA MET A 66 14.97 10.36 -8.88
C MET A 66 15.40 10.92 -10.24
N ASP A 67 14.43 11.18 -11.12
CA ASP A 67 14.70 11.70 -12.47
C ASP A 67 15.39 13.07 -12.47
N ASN A 68 15.06 13.92 -11.48
CA ASN A 68 15.65 15.25 -11.32
C ASN A 68 15.57 15.73 -9.86
N TYR A 69 16.41 16.67 -9.45
CA TYR A 69 16.34 17.32 -8.13
C TYR A 69 14.96 17.93 -7.84
N GLN A 70 14.27 18.43 -8.87
CA GLN A 70 12.92 19.00 -8.77
C GLN A 70 11.84 17.94 -8.49
N SER A 71 12.10 16.66 -8.79
CA SER A 71 11.16 15.56 -8.55
C SER A 71 10.93 15.28 -7.05
N THR A 72 11.76 15.85 -6.17
CA THR A 72 11.56 15.82 -4.70
C THR A 72 10.31 16.54 -4.26
N ARG A 73 9.79 17.50 -5.06
CA ARG A 73 8.56 18.23 -4.74
C ARG A 73 7.28 17.47 -5.09
N SER A 74 7.37 16.44 -5.93
CA SER A 74 6.22 15.71 -6.47
C SER A 74 6.44 14.20 -6.43
N LEU A 75 6.95 13.69 -5.31
CA LEU A 75 7.08 12.25 -5.11
C LEU A 75 5.71 11.59 -5.27
N PRO A 76 5.51 10.71 -6.27
CA PRO A 76 4.25 10.02 -6.45
C PRO A 76 4.09 9.02 -5.31
N ILE A 77 3.17 9.32 -4.41
CA ILE A 77 2.78 8.43 -3.32
C ILE A 77 1.78 7.41 -3.91
N ALA A 78 2.29 6.51 -4.75
CA ALA A 78 1.54 5.34 -5.18
C ALA A 78 1.87 4.20 -4.21
N PHE A 79 0.99 3.98 -3.24
CA PHE A 79 1.06 2.77 -2.43
C PHE A 79 0.49 1.62 -3.24
N ASP A 80 1.24 0.53 -3.37
CA ASP A 80 0.69 -0.70 -3.91
C ASP A 80 -0.40 -1.20 -2.96
N GLU A 81 -1.63 -1.23 -3.47
CA GLU A 81 -2.76 -1.81 -2.75
C GLU A 81 -2.51 -3.32 -2.65
N PRO A 82 -2.54 -3.91 -1.44
CA PRO A 82 -2.29 -5.33 -1.28
C PRO A 82 -3.35 -6.11 -2.06
N GLN A 83 -2.90 -6.87 -3.05
CA GLN A 83 -3.75 -7.80 -3.80
C GLN A 83 -4.20 -8.91 -2.83
N VAL A 84 -5.43 -8.80 -2.32
CA VAL A 84 -6.03 -9.82 -1.45
C VAL A 84 -6.58 -10.93 -2.33
N ASP A 85 -5.77 -11.97 -2.53
CA ASP A 85 -6.18 -13.20 -3.20
C ASP A 85 -7.21 -13.96 -2.33
N SER A 86 -8.49 -13.61 -2.46
CA SER A 86 -9.56 -14.34 -1.78
C SER A 86 -9.76 -15.72 -2.40
N ALA A 87 -9.77 -16.77 -1.57
CA ALA A 87 -10.04 -18.14 -2.00
C ALA A 87 -11.41 -18.27 -2.72
N VAL A 88 -12.37 -17.41 -2.37
CA VAL A 88 -13.68 -17.33 -3.02
C VAL A 88 -13.57 -16.77 -4.44
N GLN A 89 -12.65 -15.83 -4.65
CA GLN A 89 -12.37 -15.23 -5.96
C GLN A 89 -11.70 -16.23 -6.90
N LYS A 90 -10.81 -17.10 -6.40
CA LYS A 90 -10.25 -18.21 -7.19
C LYS A 90 -11.28 -19.26 -7.60
N ILE A 91 -12.32 -19.48 -6.78
CA ILE A 91 -13.42 -20.40 -7.11
C ILE A 91 -14.38 -19.78 -8.14
N LEU A 92 -14.58 -18.45 -8.10
CA LEU A 92 -15.49 -17.71 -8.97
C LEU A 92 -14.84 -17.17 -10.26
N ALA A 93 -13.52 -17.06 -10.33
CA ALA A 93 -12.77 -16.48 -11.46
C ALA A 93 -12.70 -17.38 -12.71
N GLY A 94 -13.79 -18.05 -13.06
CA GLY A 94 -13.86 -18.85 -14.29
C GLY A 94 -15.10 -19.71 -14.46
N LYS A 95 -16.06 -19.68 -13.53
CA LYS A 95 -17.35 -20.35 -13.67
C LYS A 95 -18.46 -19.32 -13.53
N ASN A 96 -19.22 -19.12 -14.59
CA ASN A 96 -20.41 -18.28 -14.53
C ASN A 96 -21.36 -18.85 -13.47
N LEU A 97 -21.96 -17.99 -12.65
CA LEU A 97 -22.92 -18.38 -11.61
C LEU A 97 -24.02 -19.29 -12.19
N ASP A 98 -24.43 -19.02 -13.43
CA ASP A 98 -25.43 -19.78 -14.17
C ASP A 98 -24.99 -21.23 -14.48
N GLU A 99 -23.71 -21.45 -14.78
CA GLU A 99 -23.17 -22.80 -14.99
C GLU A 99 -23.16 -23.61 -13.69
N MET A 100 -22.91 -22.95 -12.56
CA MET A 100 -22.94 -23.60 -11.25
C MET A 100 -24.37 -23.98 -10.86
N ILE A 101 -25.34 -23.10 -11.11
CA ILE A 101 -26.77 -23.39 -10.91
C ILE A 101 -27.23 -24.54 -11.81
N ALA A 102 -26.78 -24.56 -13.08
CA ALA A 102 -27.11 -25.64 -14.02
C ALA A 102 -26.54 -27.00 -13.56
N ASN A 103 -25.30 -27.01 -13.05
CA ASN A 103 -24.68 -28.23 -12.54
C ASN A 103 -25.39 -28.78 -11.30
N VAL A 104 -25.78 -27.91 -10.37
CA VAL A 104 -26.55 -28.32 -9.18
C VAL A 104 -27.89 -28.93 -9.57
N LYS A 105 -28.62 -28.32 -10.52
CA LYS A 105 -29.89 -28.89 -11.03
C LYS A 105 -29.70 -30.26 -11.66
N LYS A 106 -28.62 -30.44 -12.43
CA LYS A 106 -28.26 -31.73 -13.06
C LYS A 106 -27.91 -32.81 -12.04
N ASP A 107 -27.26 -32.44 -10.94
CA ASP A 107 -26.90 -33.40 -9.90
C ASP A 107 -28.11 -33.80 -9.04
N ILE A 108 -29.03 -32.86 -8.81
CA ILE A 108 -30.32 -33.16 -8.15
C ILE A 108 -31.13 -34.15 -9.01
N SER A 109 -31.28 -33.90 -10.31
CA SER A 109 -32.06 -34.78 -11.19
C SER A 109 -31.47 -36.19 -11.27
N LYS A 110 -30.14 -36.31 -11.35
CA LYS A 110 -29.45 -37.62 -11.29
C LYS A 110 -29.67 -38.34 -9.97
N CYS A 111 -29.71 -37.62 -8.86
CA CYS A 111 -29.92 -38.22 -7.54
C CYS A 111 -31.36 -38.74 -7.39
N GLU A 112 -32.34 -37.99 -7.90
CA GLU A 112 -33.74 -38.43 -7.94
C GLU A 112 -33.93 -39.66 -8.82
N GLU A 113 -33.28 -39.70 -9.99
CA GLU A 113 -33.35 -40.83 -10.90
C GLU A 113 -32.73 -42.09 -10.29
N LYS A 114 -31.57 -41.97 -9.64
CA LYS A 114 -30.97 -43.07 -8.87
C LYS A 114 -31.87 -43.58 -7.75
N ARG A 115 -32.57 -42.67 -7.05
CA ARG A 115 -33.55 -43.05 -6.01
C ARG A 115 -34.75 -43.78 -6.59
N ARG A 116 -35.24 -43.38 -7.77
CA ARG A 116 -36.35 -44.05 -8.46
C ARG A 116 -35.96 -45.46 -8.92
N VAL A 117 -34.79 -45.60 -9.55
CA VAL A 117 -34.28 -46.91 -9.98
C VAL A 117 -34.12 -47.84 -8.79
N LYS A 118 -33.48 -47.37 -7.71
CA LYS A 118 -33.33 -48.15 -6.48
C LYS A 118 -34.67 -48.56 -5.88
N ALA A 119 -35.64 -47.66 -5.84
CA ALA A 119 -36.99 -47.98 -5.35
C ALA A 119 -37.74 -48.99 -6.24
N GLU A 120 -37.46 -49.04 -7.55
CA GLU A 120 -38.04 -50.03 -8.45
C GLU A 120 -37.35 -51.40 -8.31
N GLU A 121 -36.03 -51.42 -8.15
CA GLU A 121 -35.27 -52.63 -7.84
C GLU A 121 -35.72 -53.23 -6.51
N ASP A 122 -35.85 -52.40 -5.46
CA ASP A 122 -36.33 -52.83 -4.15
C ASP A 122 -37.75 -53.45 -4.23
N LYS A 123 -38.63 -52.91 -5.08
CA LYS A 123 -39.95 -53.51 -5.34
C LYS A 123 -39.85 -54.85 -6.07
N ARG A 124 -38.95 -54.99 -7.05
CA ARG A 124 -38.72 -56.27 -7.76
C ARG A 124 -38.15 -57.32 -6.81
N PHE A 125 -37.21 -56.94 -5.95
CA PHE A 125 -36.68 -57.81 -4.90
C PHE A 125 -37.74 -58.19 -3.88
N ALA A 126 -38.64 -57.28 -3.47
CA ALA A 126 -39.75 -57.59 -2.58
C ALA A 126 -40.70 -58.62 -3.18
N VAL A 127 -41.07 -58.48 -4.45
CA VAL A 127 -41.94 -59.43 -5.16
C VAL A 127 -41.27 -60.81 -5.31
N LEU A 128 -39.96 -60.85 -5.61
CA LEU A 128 -39.20 -62.10 -5.67
C LEU A 128 -39.14 -62.79 -4.30
N ASN A 129 -38.87 -62.03 -3.23
CA ASN A 129 -38.86 -62.56 -1.87
C ASN A 129 -40.24 -63.07 -1.45
N GLU A 130 -41.32 -62.35 -1.76
CA GLU A 130 -42.68 -62.83 -1.52
C GLU A 130 -42.92 -64.15 -2.27
N PHE A 131 -42.57 -64.23 -3.56
CA PHE A 131 -42.72 -65.46 -4.35
C PHE A 131 -41.93 -66.65 -3.77
N ASP A 132 -40.70 -66.43 -3.31
CA ASP A 132 -39.88 -67.47 -2.67
C ASP A 132 -40.49 -67.92 -1.33
N THR A 133 -41.07 -67.02 -0.54
CA THR A 133 -41.78 -67.42 0.70
C THR A 133 -43.01 -68.30 0.40
N TYR A 134 -43.79 -68.00 -0.66
CA TYR A 134 -44.91 -68.83 -1.07
C TYR A 134 -44.47 -70.20 -1.61
N ARG A 135 -43.37 -70.25 -2.37
CA ARG A 135 -42.79 -71.51 -2.89
C ARG A 135 -42.30 -72.40 -1.76
N MET A 136 -41.64 -71.85 -0.75
CA MET A 136 -41.16 -72.61 0.41
C MET A 136 -42.30 -73.04 1.35
N GLY A 137 -43.38 -72.26 1.45
CA GLY A 137 -44.61 -72.66 2.15
C GLY A 137 -45.33 -73.85 1.50
N SER A 138 -45.35 -73.92 0.17
CA SER A 138 -45.96 -75.06 -0.56
C SER A 138 -45.20 -76.38 -0.41
N PHE A 139 -43.87 -76.33 -0.28
CA PHE A 139 -43.03 -77.53 -0.13
C PHE A 139 -43.18 -78.18 1.26
N THR A 140 -43.42 -77.38 2.30
CA THR A 140 -43.59 -77.87 3.68
C THR A 140 -44.99 -78.39 3.98
N SER A 141 -46.00 -78.02 3.18
CA SER A 141 -47.39 -78.49 3.35
C SER A 141 -47.64 -79.91 2.81
N ASN A 142 -46.90 -80.34 1.79
CA ASN A 142 -47.05 -81.68 1.21
C ASN A 142 -46.35 -82.77 2.04
N ALA A 143 -45.41 -82.42 2.92
CA ALA A 143 -44.71 -83.37 3.78
C ALA A 143 -45.53 -83.85 5.01
N LYS A 144 -46.74 -83.30 5.23
CA LYS A 144 -47.62 -83.66 6.37
C LYS A 144 -48.85 -84.48 5.99
N LYS A 145 -49.02 -84.86 4.72
CA LYS A 145 -50.20 -85.61 4.25
C LYS A 145 -49.96 -87.12 4.04
N GLU A 146 -48.76 -87.61 4.33
CA GLU A 146 -48.43 -89.04 4.32
C GLU A 146 -48.02 -89.51 5.73
N GLN A 147 -48.98 -89.52 6.66
CA GLN A 147 -48.99 -90.37 7.86
C GLN A 147 -50.43 -90.77 8.18
#